data_AF-A0A1W6K0N7-F1
#
_entry.id   AF-A0A1W6K0N7-F1
#
_cell.length_a   1.000
_cell.length_b   1.000
_cell.length_c   1.000
_cell.angle_alpha   90.00
_cell.angle_beta   90.00
_cell.angle_gamma   90.00
#
_symmetry.space_group_name_H-M   'P 1'
#
loop_
_entity.id
_entity.type
_entity.pdbx_description
1 polymer ?
#
loop_
_entity_poly.entity_id
_entity_poly.type
_entity_poly.pdbx_seq_one_letter_code
_entity_poly.pdbx_strand_id
1 'polypeptide(L)' 'MAEYRKVFEGVAYTIIEDDEASIVFLEGKPIAASCIEHGNHVMFDINCPHVEKLLKKVFS' A
#
# COMPACT_ATOMS: atom_id res chain seq x y z
N MET A 1 -14.76 2.00 -8.36
CA MET A 1 -14.11 2.80 -9.43
C MET A 1 -12.78 3.23 -8.85
N ALA A 2 -11.66 2.91 -9.51
CA ALA A 2 -10.33 2.83 -8.91
C ALA A 2 -10.01 3.97 -7.92
N GLU A 3 -10.21 3.70 -6.63
CA GLU A 3 -9.89 4.59 -5.50
C GLU A 3 -8.42 4.43 -5.07
N TYR A 4 -7.57 3.91 -5.95
CA TYR A 4 -6.15 3.79 -5.78
C TYR A 4 -5.45 3.87 -7.13
N ARG A 5 -4.17 4.24 -7.12
CA ARG A 5 -3.32 4.34 -8.30
C ARG A 5 -2.02 3.58 -8.10
N LYS A 6 -1.52 2.98 -9.16
CA LYS A 6 -0.17 2.40 -9.20
C LYS A 6 0.80 3.51 -9.61
N VAL A 7 1.58 4.01 -8.65
CA VAL A 7 2.53 5.12 -8.90
C VAL A 7 3.86 4.62 -9.45
N PHE A 8 4.17 3.35 -9.24
CA PHE A 8 5.34 2.70 -9.81
C PHE A 8 5.06 1.22 -10.07
N GLU A 9 5.55 0.71 -11.21
CA GLU A 9 5.56 -0.71 -11.55
C GLU A 9 6.92 -1.08 -12.13
N GLY A 10 7.69 -1.87 -11.37
CA GLY A 10 8.97 -2.41 -11.80
C GLY A 10 8.92 -3.92 -11.92
N VAL A 11 10.06 -4.51 -12.30
CA VAL A 11 10.18 -5.97 -12.47
C VAL A 11 10.02 -6.71 -11.13
N ALA A 12 10.53 -6.13 -10.04
CA ALA A 12 10.53 -6.78 -8.73
C ALA A 12 9.45 -6.23 -7.77
N TYR A 13 9.13 -4.94 -7.89
CA TYR A 13 8.26 -4.27 -6.92
C TYR A 13 7.31 -3.27 -7.56
N THR A 14 6.23 -3.01 -6.85
CA THR A 14 5.14 -2.13 -7.27
C THR A 14 4.77 -1.24 -6.10
N ILE A 15 4.49 0.03 -6.36
CA ILE A 15 3.99 0.97 -5.35
C ILE A 15 2.57 1.37 -5.73
N ILE A 16 1.67 1.20 -4.77
CA ILE A 16 0.25 1.53 -4.92
C ILE A 16 -0.14 2.52 -3.82
N GLU A 17 -0.91 3.54 -4.17
CA GLU A 17 -1.32 4.59 -3.25
C GLU A 17 -2.79 4.98 -3.46
N ASP A 18 -3.42 5.45 -2.38
CA ASP A 18 -4.65 6.23 -2.42
C ASP A 18 -4.49 7.53 -1.63
N ASP A 19 -5.61 8.19 -1.31
CA ASP A 19 -5.62 9.44 -0.55
C ASP A 19 -5.17 9.27 0.92
N GLU A 20 -5.24 8.05 1.48
CA GLU A 20 -4.98 7.77 2.90
C GLU A 20 -3.68 6.97 3.14
N ALA A 21 -3.21 6.17 2.18
CA ALA A 21 -2.08 5.26 2.34
C ALA A 21 -1.27 4.96 1.07
N SER A 22 -0.07 4.42 1.27
CA SER A 22 0.87 3.93 0.25
C SER A 22 1.41 2.56 0.66
N ILE A 23 1.48 1.61 -0.27
CA ILE A 23 1.97 0.23 -0.05
C ILE A 23 2.99 -0.14 -1.11
N VAL A 24 4.11 -0.69 -0.65
CA VAL A 24 5.12 -1.33 -1.49
C VAL A 24 4.90 -2.83 -1.50
N PHE A 25 4.65 -3.37 -2.69
CA PHE A 25 4.59 -4.80 -2.94
C PHE A 25 5.91 -5.28 -3.55
N LEU A 26 6.49 -6.32 -2.97
CA LEU A 26 7.60 -7.08 -3.54
C LEU A 26 7.06 -8.43 -4.01
N GLU A 27 7.12 -8.70 -5.31
CA GLU A 27 6.59 -9.94 -5.90
C GLU A 27 5.14 -10.24 -5.49
N GLY A 28 4.31 -9.19 -5.39
CA GLY A 28 2.90 -9.29 -4.99
C GLY A 28 2.66 -9.39 -3.48
N LYS A 29 3.71 -9.38 -2.63
CA LYS A 29 3.57 -9.37 -1.17
C LYS A 29 3.80 -7.96 -0.61
N PRO A 30 2.91 -7.43 0.25
CA PRO A 30 3.14 -6.14 0.89
C PRO A 30 4.33 -6.25 1.87
N ILE A 31 5.35 -5.41 1.70
CA ILE A 31 6.57 -5.41 2.53
C ILE A 31 6.74 -4.13 3.35
N ALA A 32 6.16 -3.03 2.90
CA ALA A 32 6.19 -1.74 3.57
C ALA A 32 4.91 -0.97 3.27
N ALA A 33 4.49 -0.14 4.22
CA ALA A 33 3.33 0.71 4.07
C ALA A 33 3.53 2.05 4.78
N SER A 34 2.86 3.07 4.30
CA SER A 34 2.75 4.37 4.94
C SER A 34 1.29 4.81 4.96
N CYS A 35 0.88 5.57 5.96
CA CYS A 35 -0.45 6.18 6.00
C CYS A 35 -0.39 7.65 6.41
N ILE A 36 -1.48 8.37 6.17
CA ILE A 36 -1.60 9.80 6.43
C ILE A 36 -1.45 10.18 7.90
N GLU A 37 -1.75 9.27 8.84
CA GLU A 37 -1.68 9.53 10.28
C GLU A 37 -0.32 9.18 10.90
N HIS A 38 0.25 8.04 10.53
CA HIS A 38 1.46 7.49 11.17
C HIS A 38 2.73 7.72 10.35
N GLY A 39 2.62 8.23 9.12
CA GLY A 39 3.74 8.27 8.20
C GLY A 39 4.16 6.85 7.82
N ASN A 40 5.45 6.54 7.93
CA ASN A 40 5.99 5.24 7.56
C ASN A 40 5.80 4.23 8.70
N HIS A 41 5.15 3.09 8.41
CA HIS A 41 5.02 2.02 9.39
C HIS A 41 6.35 1.32 9.62
N VAL A 42 6.48 0.63 10.75
CA VAL A 42 7.57 -0.32 10.95
C VAL A 42 7.46 -1.39 9.86
N MET A 43 8.59 -1.83 9.31
CA MET A 43 8.62 -2.82 8.24
C MET A 43 7.82 -4.07 8.65
N PHE A 44 6.91 -4.53 7.77
CA PHE A 44 5.94 -5.61 8.02
C PHE A 44 4.81 -5.33 9.04
N ASP A 45 4.77 -4.15 9.68
CA ASP A 45 3.63 -3.74 10.49
C ASP A 45 2.55 -3.10 9.60
N ILE A 46 1.61 -3.93 9.18
CA ILE A 46 0.53 -3.56 8.24
C ILE A 46 -0.81 -3.36 8.95
N ASN A 47 -0.82 -3.38 10.29
CA ASN A 47 -2.02 -3.26 11.12
C ASN A 47 -2.46 -1.80 11.24
N CYS A 48 -2.85 -1.21 10.13
CA CYS A 48 -3.39 0.14 10.07
C CYS A 48 -4.70 0.15 9.27
N PRO A 49 -5.79 0.75 9.78
CA PRO A 49 -7.06 0.82 9.08
C PRO A 49 -6.95 1.40 7.66
N HIS A 50 -6.08 2.39 7.46
CA HIS A 50 -5.84 3.00 6.13
C HIS A 50 -5.19 2.01 5.17
N VAL A 51 -4.19 1.27 5.65
CA VAL A 51 -3.48 0.28 4.85
C VAL A 51 -4.40 -0.91 4.53
N GLU A 52 -5.22 -1.36 5.49
CA GLU A 52 -6.22 -2.41 5.27
C GLU A 52 -7.29 -2.02 4.25
N LYS A 53 -7.78 -0.77 4.30
CA LYS A 53 -8.70 -0.24 3.29
C LYS A 53 -8.05 -0.28 1.91
N LEU A 54 -6.81 0.19 1.78
CA LEU A 54 -6.09 0.17 0.51
C LEU A 54 -5.86 -1.26 -0.01
N LEU A 55 -5.48 -2.20 0.86
CA LEU A 55 -5.37 -3.61 0.49
C LEU A 55 -6.69 -4.18 -0.04
N LYS A 56 -7.82 -3.88 0.62
CA LYS A 56 -9.14 -4.32 0.14
C LYS A 56 -9.46 -3.75 -1.23
N LYS A 57 -9.10 -2.49 -1.51
CA LYS A 57 -9.27 -1.89 -2.84
C LYS A 57 -8.43 -2.60 -3.90
N VAL A 58 -7.20 -3.00 -3.59
CA VAL A 58 -6.28 -3.69 -4.52
C VAL A 58 -6.74 -5.11 -4.87
N PHE A 59 -7.35 -5.83 -3.92
CA PHE A 59 -7.76 -7.24 -4.08
C PHE A 59 -9.26 -7.46 -4.35
N SER A 60 -10.05 -6.39 -4.48
CA SER A 60 -11.48 -6.47 -4.83
C SER A 60 -11.71 -6.37 -6.33
#